data_AF-A0AAW2K7S9-F1
#
_entry.id   AF-A0AAW2K7S9-F1
#
_cell.length_a   1.000
_cell.length_b   1.000
_cell.length_c   1.000
_cell.angle_alpha   90.00
_cell.angle_beta   90.00
_cell.angle_gamma   90.00
#
_symmetry.space_group_name_H-M   'P 1'
#
loop_
_entity.id
_entity.type
_entity.pdbx_description
1 polymer ?
#
loop_
_entity_poly.entity_id
_entity_poly.type
_entity_poly.pdbx_seq_one_letter_code
_entity_poly.pdbx_strand_id
1 'polypeptide(L)' 'MNAAGSRHPCRILAPRAGSLPTWPQFLIQWEDQDASDASWVSLIELLQPILQLTEDRCK' A
#
# COMPACT_ATOMS: atom_id res chain seq x y z
N MET A 1 12.33 10.97 17.25
CA MET A 1 11.98 9.53 17.32
C MET A 1 10.62 9.39 16.65
N ASN A 2 10.59 9.20 15.33
CA ASN A 2 9.33 9.08 14.61
C ASN A 2 8.96 7.60 14.59
N ALA A 3 7.92 7.25 15.34
CA ALA A 3 7.28 5.96 15.19
C ALA A 3 7.00 5.74 13.69
N ALA A 4 7.21 4.53 13.20
CA ALA A 4 6.69 4.10 11.91
C ALA A 4 5.16 4.18 11.99
N GLY A 5 4.60 5.37 11.78
CA GLY A 5 3.18 5.61 11.77
C GLY A 5 2.61 4.84 10.60
N SER A 6 1.74 3.89 10.89
CA SER A 6 0.97 3.15 9.89
C SER A 6 0.27 4.15 8.99
N ARG A 7 0.76 4.33 7.76
CA ARG A 7 0.10 5.18 6.76
C ARG A 7 -1.03 4.37 6.16
N HIS A 8 -2.25 4.88 6.25
CA HIS A 8 -3.43 4.22 5.72
C HIS A 8 -3.70 4.70 4.29
N PRO A 9 -3.85 3.80 3.30
CA PRO A 9 -4.16 4.21 1.93
C PRO A 9 -5.59 4.76 1.84
N CYS A 10 -5.75 5.97 1.28
CA CYS A 10 -7.06 6.61 1.12
C CYS A 10 -7.64 6.37 -0.29
N ARG A 11 -6.85 6.58 -1.34
CA ARG A 11 -7.30 6.48 -2.74
C ARG A 11 -6.20 6.01 -3.68
N ILE A 12 -6.57 5.17 -4.65
CA ILE A 12 -5.74 4.83 -5.81
C ILE A 12 -5.90 5.92 -6.88
N LEU A 13 -4.80 6.52 -7.30
CA LEU A 13 -4.78 7.59 -8.32
C LEU A 13 -4.46 7.07 -9.71
N ALA A 14 -3.52 6.12 -9.83
CA ALA A 14 -3.10 5.56 -11.11
C ALA A 14 -2.47 4.16 -10.96
N PRO A 15 -2.65 3.25 -11.94
CA PRO A 15 -1.90 2.00 -12.02
C PRO A 15 -0.65 2.13 -12.92
N ARG A 16 0.35 1.28 -12.72
CA ARG A 16 1.44 1.02 -13.67
C ARG A 16 1.95 -0.42 -13.59
N ALA A 17 2.66 -0.86 -14.64
CA ALA A 17 3.42 -2.10 -14.58
C ALA A 17 4.46 -2.02 -13.46
N GLY A 18 4.48 -3.02 -12.57
CA GLY A 18 5.52 -3.12 -11.55
C GLY A 18 6.82 -3.68 -12.12
N SER A 19 7.87 -3.63 -11.30
CA SER A 19 9.15 -4.28 -11.62
C SER A 19 9.02 -5.80 -11.72
N LEU A 20 8.03 -6.38 -11.03
CA LEU A 20 7.66 -7.79 -11.16
C LEU A 20 6.49 -7.89 -12.16
N PRO A 21 6.58 -8.73 -13.21
CA PRO A 21 5.59 -8.79 -14.30
C PRO A 21 4.15 -9.05 -13.85
N THR A 22 3.97 -9.69 -12.69
CA THR A 22 2.66 -10.08 -12.14
C THR A 22 2.16 -9.17 -11.03
N TRP A 23 2.95 -8.19 -10.61
CA TRP A 23 2.62 -7.35 -9.45
C TRP A 23 2.59 -5.89 -9.85
N PRO A 24 1.41 -5.34 -10.20
CA PRO A 24 1.29 -3.94 -10.54
C PRO A 24 1.66 -3.05 -9.35
N GLN A 25 2.03 -1.82 -9.65
CA GLN A 25 2.19 -0.76 -8.68
C GLN A 25 1.06 0.26 -8.83
N PHE A 26 0.66 0.84 -7.71
CA PHE A 26 -0.40 1.83 -7.64
C PHE A 26 0.14 3.11 -7.02
N LEU A 27 -0.23 4.25 -7.59
CA LEU A 27 -0.01 5.55 -6.99
C LEU A 27 -1.09 5.76 -5.93
N ILE A 28 -0.69 5.85 -4.67
CA ILE A 28 -1.59 5.90 -3.53
C ILE A 28 -1.52 7.28 -2.88
N GLN A 29 -2.69 7.90 -2.72
CA GLN A 29 -2.86 9.00 -1.78
C GLN A 29 -3.09 8.42 -0.38
N TRP A 30 -2.36 8.93 0.61
CA TRP A 30 -2.46 8.49 2.00
C TRP A 30 -3.51 9.31 2.77
N GLU A 31 -4.15 8.68 3.74
CA GLU A 31 -4.95 9.34 4.75
C GLU A 31 -4.02 10.33 5.48
N ASP A 32 -4.42 11.60 5.56
CA ASP A 32 -3.63 12.74 6.07
C ASP A 32 -2.54 13.33 5.15
N GLN A 33 -2.52 12.99 3.86
CA GLN A 33 -1.61 13.62 2.89
C GLN A 33 -2.33 14.18 1.65
N ASP A 34 -1.81 15.28 1.13
CA ASP A 34 -2.27 15.83 -0.14
C ASP A 34 -1.93 14.88 -1.29
N ALA A 35 -2.70 14.95 -2.37
CA ALA A 35 -2.48 14.11 -3.55
C ALA A 35 -1.09 14.32 -4.20
N SER A 36 -0.43 15.46 -3.95
CA SER A 36 0.94 15.74 -4.38
C SER A 36 1.99 14.86 -3.68
N ASP A 37 1.70 14.39 -2.46
CA ASP A 37 2.58 13.52 -1.68
C ASP A 37 2.30 12.04 -1.93
N ALA A 38 1.46 11.72 -2.92
CA ALA A 38 1.16 10.35 -3.29
C ALA A 38 2.42 9.58 -3.68
N SER A 39 2.49 8.31 -3.28
CA SER A 39 3.64 7.44 -3.53
C SER A 39 3.24 6.14 -4.21
N TRP A 40 4.15 5.60 -5.03
CA TRP A 40 3.96 4.30 -5.67
C TRP A 40 4.19 3.16 -4.67
N VAL A 41 3.23 2.25 -4.57
CA VAL A 41 3.26 1.09 -3.68
C VAL A 41 2.96 -0.18 -4.51
N SER A 42 3.63 -1.28 -4.22
CA SER A 42 3.29 -2.56 -4.87
C SER A 42 1.99 -3.14 -4.33
N LEU A 43 1.30 -3.92 -5.16
CA LEU A 43 0.09 -4.63 -4.74
C LEU A 43 0.34 -5.56 -3.53
N ILE A 44 1.53 -6.17 -3.43
CA ILE A 44 1.88 -7.03 -2.29
C ILE A 44 1.90 -6.22 -0.99
N GLU A 45 2.58 -5.08 -0.99
CA GLU A 45 2.68 -4.20 0.19
C GLU A 45 1.29 -3.70 0.63
N LEU A 46 0.41 -3.36 -0.33
CA LEU A 46 -0.96 -2.95 -0.02
C LEU A 46 -1.79 -4.06 0.62
N LEU A 47 -1.58 -5.31 0.22
CA LEU A 47 -2.31 -6.46 0.73
C LEU A 47 -1.69 -7.05 2.00
N GLN A 48 -0.47 -6.68 2.36
CA GLN A 48 0.26 -7.23 3.50
C GLN A 48 -0.53 -7.21 4.81
N PRO A 49 -1.25 -6.13 5.18
CA PRO A 49 -2.09 -6.14 6.38
C PRO A 49 -3.21 -7.18 6.35
N ILE A 50 -3.81 -7.41 5.16
CA ILE A 50 -4.87 -8.40 4.98
C ILE A 50 -4.30 -9.81 5.09
N LEU A 51 -3.15 -10.06 4.43
CA LEU A 51 -2.48 -11.36 4.47
C LEU A 51 -2.12 -11.75 5.90
N GLN A 52 -1.59 -10.82 6.69
CA GLN A 52 -1.27 -11.03 8.11
C GLN A 52 -2.52 -11.33 8.96
N LEU A 53 -3.65 -10.64 8.72
CA LEU A 53 -4.91 -10.95 9.40
C LEU A 53 -5.43 -12.36 9.10
N THR A 54 -5.14 -12.91 7.92
CA THR A 54 -5.48 -14.30 7.57
C THR A 54 -4.53 -15.31 8.22
N GLU A 55 -3.24 -15.02 8.32
CA GLU A 55 -2.27 -15.93 8.97
C GLU A 55 -2.52 -16.08 10.47
N ASP A 56 -2.89 -15.02 11.18
CA ASP A 56 -3.25 -15.08 12.60
C ASP A 56 -4.54 -15.89 12.86
N ARG A 57 -5.45 -15.97 11.88
CA ARG A 57 -6.69 -16.75 12.00
C ARG A 57 -6.56 -18.23 11.63
N CYS A 58 -5.44 -18.62 11.03
CA CYS A 58 -5.15 -20.00 10.64
C CYS A 58 -4.27 -20.75 11.67
N LYS A 59 -3.99 -20.13 12.82
CA LYS A 59 -3.35 -20.75 13.99
C LYS A 59 -4.41 -21.08 15.04
#